data_AF-A0A249SSW1-F1
#
_entry.id   AF-A0A249SSW1-F1
#
_cell.length_a   1.000
_cell.length_b   1.000
_cell.length_c   1.000
_cell.angle_alpha   90.00
_cell.angle_beta   90.00
_cell.angle_gamma   90.00
#
_symmetry.space_group_name_H-M   'P 1'
#
loop_
_entity.id
_entity.type
_entity.pdbx_description
1 polymer ?
#
loop_
_entity_poly.entity_id
_entity_poly.type
_entity_poly.pdbx_seq_one_letter_code
_entity_poly.pdbx_strand_id
1 'polypeptide(L)'
;MKLLSTLLKRYCVLAVSLLLSWNTSLGQSAVYGPVAESLQNSAHQLFISADGNYYKQNNTNNDNFNYWWNAHAVDALADGYLRTRADVYKQRMKNILRGIKIRNGNTYINEYYDDMEWLAISSLRSYEHTGDAEYLNVANLLWTDIKTGIHPERGGAIQWKKDSPGSFNACANGPAIIFAVRLYRTNGNAQDLQIAKNIYTWQKNVLVDPVNGAVWDSYNANTNETNKSWIFSYNVGTWIGGCLELYKATGDQSYLNDAVKTADYAVNTRLANGVFWTNETGAGDGGLFKGIFVRYFALLAREGNLPATTRERYVNALASSAAGLKNQGINTTNMLVNPNWTTRPGTTTDHSTQQSGVMLMEAAATLDQSFFYKDVNYGRAGIGLVAGSYRLSDLMARGIANDDISSFTLPAGYTVTFYEHDNFTGANTVRNSSSMWIGTDWNDRVSSLIITAPPPAAARVQAKVDQQPAAGDNKLQVFPNPFKDQLGISVADSKGQQLEVHVYDANGRNVLPLKHIHSGQQLDLSLLPPGVYILTVKTGKGVLTTKVLKH
;
A
#
# COMPACT_ATOMS: atom_id res chain seq x y z
N MET A 1 24.62 -8.71 -64.09
CA MET A 1 24.83 -9.52 -62.86
C MET A 1 25.54 -8.81 -61.70
N LYS A 2 25.78 -7.49 -61.74
CA LYS A 2 26.34 -6.70 -60.61
C LYS A 2 25.39 -5.65 -60.01
N LEU A 3 24.16 -5.53 -60.52
CA LEU A 3 23.12 -4.64 -59.96
C LEU A 3 22.07 -5.35 -59.09
N LEU A 4 21.96 -6.68 -59.13
CA LEU A 4 21.01 -7.43 -58.27
C LEU A 4 21.55 -7.73 -56.86
N SER A 5 22.87 -7.69 -56.64
CA SER A 5 23.49 -8.02 -55.35
C SER A 5 23.51 -6.86 -54.35
N THR A 6 23.29 -5.62 -54.81
CA THR A 6 23.26 -4.41 -53.99
C THR A 6 21.84 -4.05 -53.53
N LEU A 7 20.80 -4.51 -54.24
CA LEU A 7 19.41 -4.34 -53.83
C LEU A 7 18.97 -5.38 -52.78
N LEU A 8 19.40 -6.64 -52.86
CA LEU A 8 19.04 -7.65 -51.84
C LEU A 8 19.70 -7.43 -50.47
N LYS A 9 20.82 -6.69 -50.38
CA LYS A 9 21.44 -6.35 -49.08
C LYS A 9 20.80 -5.15 -48.39
N ARG A 10 19.99 -4.35 -49.08
CA ARG A 10 19.25 -3.22 -48.47
C ARG A 10 17.86 -3.60 -47.97
N TYR A 11 17.29 -4.70 -48.44
CA TYR A 11 15.99 -5.20 -47.96
C TYR A 11 16.08 -6.22 -46.80
N CYS A 12 17.24 -6.85 -46.56
CA CYS A 12 17.44 -7.69 -45.37
C CYS A 12 17.81 -6.92 -44.09
N VAL A 13 17.95 -5.58 -44.15
CA VAL A 13 18.21 -4.72 -42.96
C VAL A 13 16.96 -3.93 -42.53
N LEU A 14 15.83 -4.09 -43.24
CA LEU A 14 14.58 -3.36 -42.98
C LEU A 14 13.40 -4.24 -42.57
N ALA A 15 13.63 -5.52 -42.25
CA ALA A 15 12.57 -6.46 -41.81
C ALA A 15 12.95 -7.30 -40.57
N VAL A 16 13.90 -6.84 -39.74
CA VAL A 16 14.21 -7.46 -38.43
C VAL A 16 14.31 -6.40 -37.32
N SER A 17 13.42 -5.42 -37.35
CA SER A 17 13.35 -4.36 -36.34
C SER A 17 11.92 -4.04 -35.90
N LEU A 18 11.08 -5.08 -35.83
CA LEU A 18 9.72 -5.00 -35.31
C LEU A 18 9.40 -6.21 -34.42
N LEU A 19 10.26 -6.47 -33.45
CA LEU A 19 9.96 -7.24 -32.23
C LEU A 19 10.89 -6.77 -31.11
N LEU A 20 10.98 -5.44 -30.92
CA LEU A 20 11.39 -4.90 -29.64
C LEU A 20 10.17 -5.04 -28.73
N SER A 21 10.14 -6.09 -27.92
CA SER A 21 9.25 -6.14 -26.77
C SER A 21 9.55 -4.92 -25.91
N TRP A 22 8.68 -3.93 -25.97
CA TRP A 22 8.63 -2.88 -24.97
C TRP A 22 8.27 -3.58 -23.66
N ASN A 23 9.26 -3.95 -22.86
CA ASN A 23 9.04 -4.25 -21.45
C ASN A 23 8.75 -2.90 -20.77
N THR A 24 7.56 -2.34 -21.01
CA THR A 24 7.00 -1.34 -20.12
C THR A 24 6.80 -2.06 -18.79
N SER A 25 7.55 -1.68 -17.76
CA SER A 25 7.22 -2.06 -16.40
C SER A 25 5.78 -1.63 -16.14
N LEU A 26 4.86 -2.59 -16.06
CA LEU A 26 3.45 -2.31 -15.81
C LEU A 26 3.29 -1.62 -14.45
N GLY A 27 2.33 -0.71 -14.35
CA GLY A 27 1.97 -0.08 -13.08
C GLY A 27 1.52 -1.10 -12.03
N GLN A 28 1.61 -0.74 -10.75
CA GLN A 28 1.21 -1.58 -9.62
C GLN A 28 -0.25 -2.03 -9.76
N SER A 29 -1.16 -1.13 -10.14
CA SER A 29 -2.56 -1.47 -10.37
C SER A 29 -2.75 -2.54 -11.47
N ALA A 30 -1.98 -2.46 -12.56
CA ALA A 30 -2.03 -3.43 -13.64
C ALA A 30 -1.45 -4.80 -13.24
N VAL A 31 -0.47 -4.82 -12.33
CA VAL A 31 0.16 -6.06 -11.83
C VAL A 31 -0.68 -6.74 -10.76
N TYR A 32 -1.18 -5.98 -9.79
CA TYR A 32 -1.82 -6.53 -8.59
C TYR A 32 -3.34 -6.48 -8.63
N GLY A 33 -3.95 -5.58 -9.41
CA GLY A 33 -5.41 -5.52 -9.57
C GLY A 33 -6.04 -6.84 -10.04
N PRO A 34 -5.53 -7.50 -11.09
CA PRO A 34 -6.03 -8.82 -11.52
C PRO A 34 -5.82 -9.93 -10.48
N VAL A 35 -4.73 -9.87 -9.71
CA VAL A 35 -4.45 -10.84 -8.64
C VAL A 35 -5.41 -10.63 -7.47
N ALA A 36 -5.63 -9.37 -7.07
CA ALA A 36 -6.62 -9.00 -6.07
C ALA A 36 -8.02 -9.49 -6.47
N GLU A 37 -8.43 -9.24 -7.72
CA GLU A 37 -9.72 -9.73 -8.24
C GLU A 37 -9.84 -11.26 -8.18
N SER A 38 -8.76 -11.97 -8.53
CA SER A 38 -8.74 -13.43 -8.49
C SER A 38 -8.86 -13.96 -7.05
N LEU A 39 -8.19 -13.30 -6.09
CA LEU A 39 -8.29 -13.64 -4.67
C LEU A 39 -9.66 -13.26 -4.06
N GLN A 40 -10.27 -12.15 -4.48
CA GLN A 40 -11.64 -11.78 -4.06
C GLN A 40 -12.64 -12.84 -4.51
N ASN A 41 -12.52 -13.30 -5.76
CA ASN A 41 -13.41 -14.33 -6.30
C ASN A 41 -13.18 -15.69 -5.65
N SER A 42 -11.92 -16.09 -5.40
CA SER A 42 -11.65 -17.35 -4.69
C SER A 42 -12.07 -17.30 -3.23
N ALA A 43 -11.85 -16.17 -2.54
CA ALA A 43 -12.35 -15.95 -1.19
C ALA A 43 -13.87 -16.11 -1.14
N HIS A 44 -14.58 -15.54 -2.12
CA HIS A 44 -16.03 -15.70 -2.19
C HIS A 44 -16.45 -17.15 -2.46
N GLN A 45 -15.89 -17.78 -3.50
CA GLN A 45 -16.29 -19.12 -3.94
C GLN A 45 -15.97 -20.23 -2.93
N LEU A 46 -14.81 -20.15 -2.27
CA LEU A 46 -14.31 -21.23 -1.42
C LEU A 46 -14.83 -21.15 0.01
N PHE A 47 -15.18 -19.95 0.48
CA PHE A 47 -15.48 -19.72 1.90
C PHE A 47 -16.92 -19.31 2.16
N ILE A 48 -17.72 -18.91 1.16
CA ILE A 48 -19.12 -18.55 1.41
C ILE A 48 -19.89 -19.77 1.96
N SER A 49 -20.73 -19.54 2.97
CA SER A 49 -21.62 -20.54 3.53
C SER A 49 -22.68 -20.96 2.52
N ALA A 50 -23.27 -22.14 2.71
CA ALA A 50 -24.30 -22.67 1.81
C ALA A 50 -25.53 -21.77 1.68
N ASP A 51 -25.87 -21.02 2.74
CA ASP A 51 -26.96 -20.05 2.76
C ASP A 51 -26.57 -18.65 2.24
N GLY A 52 -25.30 -18.45 1.85
CA GLY A 52 -24.80 -17.19 1.29
C GLY A 52 -24.62 -16.05 2.30
N ASN A 53 -24.78 -16.32 3.61
CA ASN A 53 -24.88 -15.26 4.63
C ASN A 53 -23.54 -14.92 5.29
N TYR A 54 -22.54 -15.81 5.31
CA TYR A 54 -21.27 -15.53 5.97
C TYR A 54 -20.13 -16.32 5.32
N TYR A 55 -18.90 -15.90 5.58
CA TYR A 55 -17.73 -16.68 5.26
C TYR A 55 -17.36 -17.61 6.41
N LYS A 56 -17.20 -18.87 6.06
CA LYS A 56 -16.86 -20.00 6.92
C LYS A 56 -15.43 -19.90 7.46
N GLN A 57 -15.11 -20.72 8.46
CA GLN A 57 -13.79 -20.76 9.05
C GLN A 57 -12.70 -21.14 8.03
N ASN A 58 -12.93 -22.14 7.18
CA ASN A 58 -11.92 -22.55 6.20
C ASN A 58 -12.55 -23.05 4.89
N ASN A 59 -11.69 -23.34 3.90
CA ASN A 59 -12.10 -23.84 2.58
C ASN A 59 -12.42 -25.35 2.56
N THR A 60 -12.63 -25.97 3.73
CA THR A 60 -13.02 -27.38 3.87
C THR A 60 -14.38 -27.48 4.56
N ASN A 61 -14.66 -28.58 5.27
CA ASN A 61 -15.94 -28.87 5.92
C ASN A 61 -16.10 -28.20 7.29
N ASN A 62 -15.40 -27.09 7.56
CA ASN A 62 -15.58 -26.31 8.79
C ASN A 62 -16.34 -25.02 8.50
N ASP A 63 -17.64 -25.07 8.77
CA ASP A 63 -18.60 -24.00 8.53
C ASP A 63 -18.79 -23.08 9.74
N ASN A 64 -17.86 -23.09 10.71
CA ASN A 64 -17.93 -22.21 11.87
C ASN A 64 -17.95 -20.74 11.46
N PHE A 65 -18.79 -19.96 12.16
CA PHE A 65 -18.89 -18.53 12.00
C PHE A 65 -17.91 -17.83 12.95
N ASN A 66 -17.08 -16.95 12.41
CA ASN A 66 -16.20 -16.06 13.18
C ASN A 66 -16.64 -14.61 12.91
N TYR A 67 -17.11 -13.91 13.94
CA TYR A 67 -17.72 -12.58 13.82
C TYR A 67 -16.74 -11.57 13.23
N TRP A 68 -15.58 -11.38 13.86
CA TRP A 68 -14.63 -10.36 13.43
C TRP A 68 -13.94 -10.69 12.09
N TRP A 69 -13.78 -11.97 11.73
CA TRP A 69 -13.29 -12.35 10.40
C TRP A 69 -14.28 -11.90 9.31
N ASN A 70 -15.59 -12.02 9.59
CA ASN A 70 -16.63 -11.55 8.68
C ASN A 70 -16.71 -10.02 8.64
N ALA A 71 -16.44 -9.32 9.75
CA ALA A 71 -16.29 -7.86 9.74
C ALA A 71 -15.15 -7.41 8.80
N HIS A 72 -14.00 -8.08 8.85
CA HIS A 72 -12.90 -7.84 7.89
C HIS A 72 -13.25 -8.25 6.46
N ALA A 73 -14.22 -9.15 6.26
CA ALA A 73 -14.68 -9.50 4.92
C ALA A 73 -15.47 -8.36 4.29
N VAL A 74 -16.32 -7.69 5.08
CA VAL A 74 -17.01 -6.47 4.63
C VAL A 74 -15.98 -5.42 4.19
N ASP A 75 -14.92 -5.25 4.98
CA ASP A 75 -13.84 -4.28 4.70
C ASP A 75 -13.02 -4.64 3.44
N ALA A 76 -12.68 -5.92 3.27
CA ALA A 76 -11.98 -6.42 2.08
C ALA A 76 -12.85 -6.33 0.82
N LEU A 77 -14.15 -6.60 0.92
CA LEU A 77 -15.09 -6.41 -0.20
C LEU A 77 -15.25 -4.93 -0.56
N ALA A 78 -15.18 -4.02 0.42
CA ALA A 78 -15.16 -2.58 0.17
C ALA A 78 -13.90 -2.16 -0.61
N ASP A 79 -12.74 -2.80 -0.40
CA ASP A 79 -11.56 -2.59 -1.25
C ASP A 79 -11.84 -2.95 -2.72
N GLY A 80 -12.45 -4.12 -2.95
CA GLY A 80 -12.85 -4.57 -4.28
C GLY A 80 -13.85 -3.61 -4.96
N TYR A 81 -14.82 -3.10 -4.20
CA TYR A 81 -15.76 -2.07 -4.67
C TYR A 81 -15.04 -0.77 -5.02
N LEU A 82 -14.08 -0.30 -4.22
CA LEU A 82 -13.34 0.92 -4.53
C LEU A 82 -12.49 0.79 -5.80
N ARG A 83 -11.87 -0.37 -6.00
CA ARG A 83 -11.07 -0.65 -7.21
C ARG A 83 -11.93 -0.72 -8.48
N THR A 84 -13.06 -1.42 -8.41
CA THR A 84 -13.85 -1.80 -9.60
C THR A 84 -15.14 -1.02 -9.81
N ARG A 85 -15.72 -0.48 -8.73
CA ARG A 85 -17.09 0.06 -8.64
C ARG A 85 -18.18 -0.94 -9.03
N ALA A 86 -17.88 -2.23 -9.05
CA ALA A 86 -18.84 -3.26 -9.46
C ALA A 86 -19.90 -3.54 -8.36
N ASP A 87 -21.17 -3.58 -8.76
CA ASP A 87 -22.31 -3.75 -7.86
C ASP A 87 -22.28 -5.08 -7.08
N VAL A 88 -21.64 -6.11 -7.63
CA VAL A 88 -21.47 -7.41 -6.95
C VAL A 88 -20.79 -7.26 -5.58
N TYR A 89 -19.86 -6.32 -5.43
CA TYR A 89 -19.20 -6.07 -4.14
C TYR A 89 -20.18 -5.45 -3.14
N LYS A 90 -21.01 -4.48 -3.55
CA LYS A 90 -22.07 -3.92 -2.68
C LYS A 90 -23.04 -5.00 -2.20
N GLN A 91 -23.47 -5.88 -3.10
CA GLN A 91 -24.34 -7.00 -2.77
C GLN A 91 -23.70 -7.94 -1.75
N ARG A 92 -22.44 -8.36 -2.00
CA ARG A 92 -21.69 -9.23 -1.08
C ARG A 92 -21.48 -8.56 0.28
N MET A 93 -21.07 -7.29 0.33
CA MET A 93 -20.92 -6.53 1.57
C MET A 93 -22.21 -6.52 2.39
N LYS A 94 -23.35 -6.29 1.73
CA LYS A 94 -24.66 -6.22 2.38
C LYS A 94 -25.11 -7.57 2.92
N ASN A 95 -24.91 -8.64 2.15
CA ASN A 95 -25.23 -10.00 2.57
C ASN A 95 -24.42 -10.40 3.79
N ILE A 96 -23.10 -10.18 3.78
CA ILE A 96 -22.24 -10.49 4.92
C ILE A 96 -22.59 -9.65 6.15
N LEU A 97 -22.86 -8.35 6.00
CA LEU A 97 -23.32 -7.50 7.12
C LEU A 97 -24.56 -8.10 7.79
N ARG A 98 -25.61 -8.37 7.01
CA ARG A 98 -26.87 -8.91 7.56
C ARG A 98 -26.70 -10.33 8.10
N GLY A 99 -25.85 -11.13 7.48
CA GLY A 99 -25.53 -12.47 7.96
C GLY A 99 -24.78 -12.46 9.29
N ILE A 100 -23.88 -11.50 9.53
CA ILE A 100 -23.25 -11.32 10.85
C ILE A 100 -24.32 -11.15 11.94
N LYS A 101 -25.34 -10.30 11.71
CA LYS A 101 -26.45 -10.13 12.65
C LYS A 101 -27.17 -11.46 12.92
N ILE A 102 -27.52 -12.19 11.87
CA ILE A 102 -28.26 -13.46 11.97
C ILE A 102 -27.44 -14.48 12.77
N ARG A 103 -26.17 -14.68 12.39
CA ARG A 103 -25.28 -15.67 13.01
C ARG A 103 -24.88 -15.32 14.44
N ASN A 104 -24.91 -14.03 14.79
CA ASN A 104 -24.67 -13.54 16.14
C ASN A 104 -25.96 -13.43 16.99
N GLY A 105 -26.96 -14.27 16.71
CA GLY A 105 -28.20 -14.31 17.53
C GLY A 105 -29.17 -13.16 17.26
N ASN A 106 -29.27 -12.72 16.01
CA ASN A 106 -30.10 -11.59 15.56
C ASN A 106 -29.73 -10.22 16.16
N THR A 107 -28.49 -10.04 16.57
CA THR A 107 -27.94 -8.75 17.05
C THR A 107 -26.54 -8.50 16.49
N TYR A 108 -26.16 -7.22 16.38
CA TYR A 108 -24.77 -6.84 16.10
C TYR A 108 -23.95 -6.68 17.39
N ILE A 109 -24.59 -6.55 18.55
CA ILE A 109 -23.87 -6.43 19.81
C ILE A 109 -23.18 -7.76 20.12
N ASN A 110 -21.88 -7.69 20.45
CA ASN A 110 -21.07 -8.83 20.81
C ASN A 110 -20.56 -8.67 22.26
N GLU A 111 -20.03 -9.75 22.79
CA GLU A 111 -19.38 -9.79 24.10
C GLU A 111 -17.96 -9.21 24.04
N TYR A 112 -17.30 -9.30 22.89
CA TYR A 112 -15.97 -8.77 22.61
C TYR A 112 -16.06 -7.36 22.02
N TYR A 113 -15.36 -6.39 22.64
CA TYR A 113 -15.40 -5.00 22.20
C TYR A 113 -14.61 -4.78 20.91
N ASP A 114 -13.47 -5.45 20.77
CA ASP A 114 -12.67 -5.45 19.55
C ASP A 114 -13.44 -6.00 18.35
N ASP A 115 -14.17 -7.12 18.50
CA ASP A 115 -15.07 -7.65 17.47
C ASP A 115 -16.04 -6.57 16.96
N MET A 116 -16.69 -5.85 17.88
CA MET A 116 -17.60 -4.75 17.54
C MET A 116 -16.88 -3.59 16.87
N GLU A 117 -15.68 -3.22 17.31
CA GLU A 117 -14.88 -2.16 16.69
C GLU A 117 -14.57 -2.47 15.23
N TRP A 118 -14.17 -3.72 14.90
CA TRP A 118 -13.92 -4.13 13.53
C TRP A 118 -15.15 -4.01 12.63
N LEU A 119 -16.33 -4.39 13.13
CA LEU A 119 -17.57 -4.23 12.36
C LEU A 119 -17.99 -2.76 12.26
N ALA A 120 -17.77 -1.96 13.30
CA ALA A 120 -18.09 -0.54 13.29
C ALA A 120 -17.24 0.20 12.24
N ILE A 121 -15.93 -0.08 12.18
CA ILE A 121 -15.00 0.50 11.19
C ILE A 121 -15.42 0.12 9.77
N SER A 122 -15.62 -1.17 9.50
CA SER A 122 -15.98 -1.67 8.17
C SER A 122 -17.36 -1.16 7.73
N SER A 123 -18.32 -1.04 8.65
CA SER A 123 -19.63 -0.47 8.39
C SER A 123 -19.53 1.03 8.07
N LEU A 124 -18.84 1.83 8.89
CA LEU A 124 -18.69 3.27 8.62
C LEU A 124 -18.02 3.51 7.26
N ARG A 125 -16.96 2.77 6.95
CA ARG A 125 -16.29 2.85 5.64
C ARG A 125 -17.23 2.46 4.48
N SER A 126 -18.07 1.45 4.68
CA SER A 126 -19.07 1.04 3.68
C SER A 126 -20.10 2.14 3.44
N TYR A 127 -20.56 2.83 4.50
CA TYR A 127 -21.43 3.99 4.39
C TYR A 127 -20.78 5.11 3.59
N GLU A 128 -19.52 5.48 3.89
CA GLU A 128 -18.79 6.55 3.21
C GLU A 128 -18.69 6.35 1.68
N HIS A 129 -18.73 5.11 1.21
CA HIS A 129 -18.58 4.79 -0.22
C HIS A 129 -19.87 4.41 -0.94
N THR A 130 -20.95 4.13 -0.20
CA THR A 130 -22.24 3.70 -0.78
C THR A 130 -23.40 4.64 -0.47
N GLY A 131 -23.29 5.46 0.58
CA GLY A 131 -24.38 6.28 1.10
C GLY A 131 -25.49 5.48 1.79
N ASP A 132 -25.33 4.16 1.96
CA ASP A 132 -26.38 3.30 2.51
C ASP A 132 -26.46 3.41 4.05
N ALA A 133 -27.57 3.99 4.51
CA ALA A 133 -27.79 4.34 5.91
C ALA A 133 -27.80 3.16 6.88
N GLU A 134 -28.06 1.92 6.43
CA GLU A 134 -28.03 0.74 7.30
C GLU A 134 -26.62 0.54 7.89
N TYR A 135 -25.57 0.79 7.10
CA TYR A 135 -24.21 0.70 7.59
C TYR A 135 -23.91 1.73 8.68
N LEU A 136 -24.36 2.99 8.50
CA LEU A 136 -24.18 4.03 9.51
C LEU A 136 -24.96 3.71 10.79
N ASN A 137 -26.17 3.15 10.67
CA ASN A 137 -26.96 2.70 11.82
C ASN A 137 -26.25 1.60 12.61
N VAL A 138 -25.62 0.64 11.93
CA VAL A 138 -24.80 -0.40 12.60
C VAL A 138 -23.59 0.22 13.29
N ALA A 139 -22.85 1.11 12.62
CA ALA A 139 -21.69 1.78 13.22
C ALA A 139 -22.07 2.55 14.50
N ASN A 140 -23.17 3.31 14.48
CA ASN A 140 -23.64 4.06 15.66
C ASN A 140 -24.15 3.15 16.79
N LEU A 141 -24.84 2.06 16.46
CA LEU A 141 -25.29 1.06 17.43
C LEU A 141 -24.09 0.47 18.17
N LEU A 142 -23.09 -0.01 17.41
CA LEU A 142 -21.90 -0.62 17.98
C LEU A 142 -21.10 0.39 18.81
N TRP A 143 -20.94 1.64 18.34
CA TRP A 143 -20.23 2.65 19.12
C TRP A 143 -20.88 2.97 20.46
N THR A 144 -22.21 2.96 20.50
CA THR A 144 -22.96 3.19 21.73
C THR A 144 -22.64 2.13 22.77
N ASP A 145 -22.56 0.85 22.36
CA ASP A 145 -22.22 -0.26 23.23
C ASP A 145 -20.71 -0.30 23.55
N ILE A 146 -19.82 -0.07 22.57
CA ILE A 146 -18.37 -0.02 22.79
C ILE A 146 -17.98 0.97 23.89
N LYS A 147 -18.63 2.13 23.93
CA LYS A 147 -18.38 3.14 24.98
C LYS A 147 -18.69 2.66 26.40
N THR A 148 -19.46 1.58 26.59
CA THR A 148 -19.67 0.99 27.92
C THR A 148 -18.45 0.25 28.44
N GLY A 149 -17.48 -0.05 27.58
CA GLY A 149 -16.19 -0.64 27.95
C GLY A 149 -15.11 0.37 28.33
N ILE A 150 -15.39 1.69 28.29
CA ILE A 150 -14.43 2.74 28.63
C ILE A 150 -14.27 2.83 30.16
N HIS A 151 -13.01 2.85 30.61
CA HIS A 151 -12.64 3.02 32.02
C HIS A 151 -11.95 4.38 32.26
N PRO A 152 -12.66 5.41 32.78
CA PRO A 152 -12.09 6.74 33.05
C PRO A 152 -10.91 6.72 34.03
N GLU A 153 -10.95 5.85 35.05
CA GLU A 153 -9.89 5.63 36.02
C GLU A 153 -8.62 5.01 35.40
N ARG A 154 -8.72 4.52 34.16
CA ARG A 154 -7.61 4.02 33.33
C ARG A 154 -7.34 4.94 32.14
N GLY A 155 -7.56 6.25 32.30
CA GLY A 155 -7.27 7.23 31.24
C GLY A 155 -8.17 7.07 30.01
N GLY A 156 -9.31 6.38 30.14
CA GLY A 156 -10.26 6.15 29.06
C GLY A 156 -10.00 4.89 28.22
N ALA A 157 -9.09 4.01 28.65
CA ALA A 157 -8.87 2.72 27.99
C ALA A 157 -10.15 1.87 27.91
N ILE A 158 -10.29 1.11 26.84
CA ILE A 158 -11.39 0.18 26.62
C ILE A 158 -10.97 -1.23 27.04
N GLN A 159 -11.76 -1.86 27.90
CA GLN A 159 -11.54 -3.25 28.28
C GLN A 159 -11.80 -4.18 27.08
N TRP A 160 -11.11 -5.31 27.01
CA TRP A 160 -11.17 -6.19 25.83
C TRP A 160 -12.55 -6.83 25.63
N LYS A 161 -13.17 -7.30 26.72
CA LYS A 161 -14.41 -8.08 26.70
C LYS A 161 -15.26 -7.73 27.92
N LYS A 162 -16.60 -7.80 27.82
CA LYS A 162 -17.51 -7.36 28.89
C LYS A 162 -17.28 -8.10 30.22
N ASP A 163 -17.07 -9.42 30.16
CA ASP A 163 -16.82 -10.26 31.35
C ASP A 163 -15.35 -10.32 31.82
N SER A 164 -14.45 -9.53 31.24
CA SER A 164 -13.01 -9.56 31.55
C SER A 164 -12.52 -8.23 32.14
N PRO A 165 -13.09 -7.79 33.29
CA PRO A 165 -12.70 -6.53 33.92
C PRO A 165 -11.22 -6.57 34.30
N GLY A 166 -10.46 -5.63 33.75
CA GLY A 166 -9.01 -5.53 33.98
C GLY A 166 -8.12 -6.00 32.83
N SER A 167 -8.67 -6.58 31.76
CA SER A 167 -7.90 -6.85 30.53
C SER A 167 -8.04 -5.69 29.54
N PHE A 168 -6.96 -4.96 29.28
CA PHE A 168 -6.95 -3.86 28.32
C PHE A 168 -5.96 -4.16 27.21
N ASN A 169 -6.46 -4.37 25.99
CA ASN A 169 -5.66 -4.88 24.88
C ASN A 169 -5.50 -3.83 23.79
N ALA A 170 -4.37 -3.86 23.07
CA ALA A 170 -4.16 -2.99 21.92
C ALA A 170 -5.23 -3.21 20.84
N CYS A 171 -5.77 -4.42 20.72
CA CYS A 171 -6.84 -4.78 19.79
C CYS A 171 -8.20 -4.15 20.08
N ALA A 172 -8.47 -3.70 21.31
CA ALA A 172 -9.70 -3.00 21.69
C ALA A 172 -9.49 -1.49 21.89
N ASN A 173 -8.28 -0.99 21.63
CA ASN A 173 -7.95 0.43 21.86
C ASN A 173 -7.45 1.10 20.57
N GLY A 174 -6.61 0.42 19.80
CA GLY A 174 -6.16 0.90 18.49
C GLY A 174 -7.32 1.10 17.51
N PRO A 175 -8.19 0.09 17.30
CA PRO A 175 -9.35 0.23 16.40
C PRO A 175 -10.37 1.25 16.92
N ALA A 176 -10.60 1.32 18.24
CA ALA A 176 -11.44 2.37 18.83
C ALA A 176 -10.96 3.80 18.51
N ILE A 177 -9.64 4.08 18.54
CA ILE A 177 -9.09 5.38 18.11
C ILE A 177 -9.46 5.65 16.64
N ILE A 178 -9.21 4.68 15.76
CA ILE A 178 -9.51 4.80 14.33
C ILE A 178 -11.00 5.08 14.11
N PHE A 179 -11.86 4.30 14.76
CA PHE A 179 -13.30 4.40 14.61
C PHE A 179 -13.83 5.75 15.11
N ALA A 180 -13.48 6.14 16.33
CA ALA A 180 -13.97 7.36 16.95
C ALA A 180 -13.57 8.61 16.16
N VAL A 181 -12.34 8.66 15.62
CA VAL A 181 -11.90 9.78 14.78
C VAL A 181 -12.64 9.80 13.44
N ARG A 182 -12.82 8.66 12.77
CA ARG A 182 -13.58 8.61 11.52
C ARG A 182 -15.04 9.00 11.71
N LEU A 183 -15.65 8.56 12.82
CA LEU A 183 -17.01 8.93 13.15
C LEU A 183 -17.14 10.43 13.42
N TYR A 184 -16.22 11.01 14.21
CA TYR A 184 -16.12 12.47 14.41
C TYR A 184 -16.06 13.23 13.08
N ARG A 185 -15.25 12.77 12.13
CA ARG A 185 -15.10 13.44 10.83
C ARG A 185 -16.33 13.28 9.96
N THR A 186 -17.16 12.28 10.24
CA THR A 186 -18.44 12.05 9.57
C THR A 186 -19.55 12.94 10.12
N ASN A 187 -19.68 13.04 11.45
CA ASN A 187 -20.83 13.66 12.12
C ASN A 187 -20.54 14.96 12.91
N GLY A 188 -19.27 15.34 13.08
CA GLY A 188 -18.83 16.53 13.80
C GLY A 188 -18.84 16.43 15.33
N ASN A 189 -19.08 15.25 15.92
CA ASN A 189 -19.19 15.11 17.37
C ASN A 189 -17.83 15.20 18.09
N ALA A 190 -17.51 16.36 18.65
CA ALA A 190 -16.25 16.61 19.34
C ALA A 190 -15.97 15.68 20.53
N GLN A 191 -17.00 15.07 21.13
CA GLN A 191 -16.80 14.09 22.21
C GLN A 191 -16.11 12.82 21.71
N ASP A 192 -16.43 12.36 20.50
CA ASP A 192 -15.81 11.16 19.93
C ASP A 192 -14.32 11.41 19.66
N LEU A 193 -13.94 12.61 19.18
CA LEU A 193 -12.54 13.00 19.06
C LEU A 193 -11.82 13.03 20.43
N GLN A 194 -12.48 13.52 21.48
CA GLN A 194 -11.88 13.55 22.81
C GLN A 194 -11.67 12.14 23.38
N ILE A 195 -12.63 11.22 23.15
CA ILE A 195 -12.48 9.80 23.51
C ILE A 195 -11.26 9.21 22.82
N ALA A 196 -11.09 9.44 21.51
CA ALA A 196 -9.94 8.96 20.76
C ALA A 196 -8.60 9.47 21.32
N LYS A 197 -8.51 10.76 21.70
CA LYS A 197 -7.31 11.35 22.31
C LYS A 197 -6.98 10.74 23.67
N ASN A 198 -7.99 10.41 24.47
CA ASN A 198 -7.81 9.78 25.77
C ASN A 198 -7.25 8.35 25.61
N ILE A 199 -7.90 7.53 24.76
CA ILE A 199 -7.45 6.16 24.45
C ILE A 199 -6.03 6.17 23.88
N TYR A 200 -5.75 7.07 22.94
CA TYR A 200 -4.41 7.25 22.37
C TYR A 200 -3.35 7.53 23.45
N THR A 201 -3.64 8.48 24.35
CA THR A 201 -2.70 8.87 25.40
C THR A 201 -2.41 7.69 26.32
N TRP A 202 -3.43 6.92 26.69
CA TRP A 202 -3.26 5.70 27.48
C TRP A 202 -2.43 4.66 26.72
N GLN A 203 -2.81 4.31 25.50
CA GLN A 203 -2.15 3.25 24.73
C GLN A 203 -0.68 3.60 24.44
N LYS A 204 -0.37 4.86 24.10
CA LYS A 204 1.01 5.34 23.94
C LYS A 204 1.86 5.09 25.18
N ASN A 205 1.30 5.35 26.36
CA ASN A 205 2.03 5.28 27.62
C ASN A 205 2.14 3.84 28.17
N VAL A 206 1.19 2.97 27.85
CA VAL A 206 1.07 1.64 28.47
C VAL A 206 1.47 0.50 27.54
N LEU A 207 1.17 0.61 26.24
CA LEU A 207 1.27 -0.48 25.27
C LEU A 207 2.23 -0.18 24.11
N VAL A 208 2.82 1.01 24.02
CA VAL A 208 3.78 1.34 22.97
C VAL A 208 5.17 1.45 23.55
N ASP A 209 6.13 0.74 22.96
CA ASP A 209 7.53 0.83 23.32
C ASP A 209 8.05 2.25 23.01
N PRO A 210 8.42 3.04 24.04
CA PRO A 210 8.84 4.42 23.84
C PRO A 210 10.19 4.53 23.14
N VAL A 211 10.94 3.44 22.97
CA VAL A 211 12.24 3.46 22.28
C VAL A 211 12.05 3.32 20.78
N ASN A 212 11.38 2.25 20.34
CA ASN A 212 11.31 1.89 18.91
C ASN A 212 9.91 2.03 18.30
N GLY A 213 8.84 2.16 19.09
CA GLY A 213 7.45 2.24 18.59
C GLY A 213 6.78 0.88 18.36
N ALA A 214 7.36 -0.24 18.82
CA ALA A 214 6.67 -1.52 18.83
C ALA A 214 5.41 -1.46 19.70
N VAL A 215 4.38 -2.22 19.36
CA VAL A 215 3.11 -2.24 20.09
C VAL A 215 2.96 -3.57 20.81
N TRP A 216 2.98 -3.51 22.14
CA TRP A 216 2.73 -4.61 23.05
C TRP A 216 1.24 -4.96 23.08
N ASP A 217 0.93 -6.22 23.40
CA ASP A 217 -0.40 -6.76 23.17
C ASP A 217 -1.45 -6.30 24.20
N SER A 218 -1.12 -6.37 25.49
CA SER A 218 -2.12 -6.20 26.53
C SER A 218 -1.55 -5.73 27.87
N TYR A 219 -2.42 -5.12 28.66
CA TYR A 219 -2.19 -4.69 30.03
C TYR A 219 -3.22 -5.36 30.94
N ASN A 220 -2.73 -5.99 32.01
CA ASN A 220 -3.57 -6.60 33.04
C ASN A 220 -3.62 -5.70 34.27
N ALA A 221 -4.77 -5.09 34.53
CA ALA A 221 -4.98 -4.17 35.65
C ALA A 221 -5.02 -4.84 37.02
N ASN A 222 -5.15 -6.17 37.07
CA ASN A 222 -5.09 -6.94 38.32
C ASN A 222 -3.64 -7.17 38.77
N THR A 223 -2.70 -7.30 37.84
CA THR A 223 -1.27 -7.47 38.13
C THR A 223 -0.45 -6.21 37.90
N ASN A 224 -1.01 -5.21 37.22
CA ASN A 224 -0.33 -4.02 36.70
C ASN A 224 0.84 -4.35 35.75
N GLU A 225 0.70 -5.40 34.96
CA GLU A 225 1.73 -5.85 34.02
C GLU A 225 1.30 -5.67 32.58
N THR A 226 2.25 -5.24 31.75
CA THR A 226 2.11 -5.22 30.29
C THR A 226 2.77 -6.46 29.68
N ASN A 227 2.05 -7.19 28.81
CA ASN A 227 2.60 -8.29 28.04
C ASN A 227 3.46 -7.76 26.87
N LYS A 228 4.77 -7.62 27.11
CA LYS A 228 5.73 -7.12 26.12
C LYS A 228 6.26 -8.20 25.18
N SER A 229 6.03 -9.48 25.51
CA SER A 229 6.52 -10.62 24.72
C SER A 229 5.71 -10.83 23.45
N TRP A 230 4.45 -10.40 23.45
CA TRP A 230 3.56 -10.49 22.29
C TRP A 230 3.53 -9.15 21.56
N ILE A 231 4.06 -9.17 20.33
CA ILE A 231 4.05 -8.05 19.40
C ILE A 231 3.52 -8.59 18.08
N PHE A 232 2.29 -8.21 17.76
CA PHE A 232 1.61 -8.68 16.56
C PHE A 232 1.43 -7.56 15.56
N SER A 233 1.46 -7.93 14.28
CA SER A 233 1.39 -7.00 13.15
C SER A 233 0.14 -6.12 13.19
N TYR A 234 -1.02 -6.67 13.55
CA TYR A 234 -2.26 -5.89 13.61
C TYR A 234 -2.27 -4.80 14.69
N ASN A 235 -1.70 -5.05 15.88
CA ASN A 235 -1.56 -4.04 16.92
C ASN A 235 -0.66 -2.88 16.45
N VAL A 236 0.43 -3.22 15.75
CA VAL A 236 1.30 -2.23 15.08
C VAL A 236 0.51 -1.46 14.00
N GLY A 237 -0.30 -2.17 13.21
CA GLY A 237 -1.13 -1.60 12.15
C GLY A 237 -2.16 -0.61 12.66
N THR A 238 -2.92 -0.97 13.69
CA THR A 238 -4.00 -0.12 14.21
C THR A 238 -3.46 1.07 15.00
N TRP A 239 -2.30 0.93 15.64
CA TRP A 239 -1.60 2.07 16.20
C TRP A 239 -1.18 3.07 15.10
N ILE A 240 -0.57 2.58 14.00
CA ILE A 240 -0.26 3.43 12.83
C ILE A 240 -1.53 4.12 12.30
N GLY A 241 -2.62 3.37 12.17
CA GLY A 241 -3.91 3.89 11.71
C GLY A 241 -4.47 4.96 12.63
N GLY A 242 -4.54 4.70 13.93
CA GLY A 242 -5.08 5.63 14.93
C GLY A 242 -4.29 6.93 15.01
N CYS A 243 -2.96 6.83 15.00
CA CYS A 243 -2.06 7.98 14.89
C CYS A 243 -2.34 8.80 13.64
N LEU A 244 -2.46 8.15 12.47
CA LEU A 244 -2.71 8.84 11.21
C LEU A 244 -4.08 9.54 11.19
N GLU A 245 -5.12 8.90 11.70
CA GLU A 245 -6.46 9.52 11.80
C GLU A 245 -6.43 10.74 12.73
N LEU A 246 -5.79 10.64 13.90
CA LEU A 246 -5.63 11.77 14.83
C LEU A 246 -4.84 12.93 14.22
N TYR A 247 -3.75 12.64 13.49
CA TYR A 247 -3.02 13.64 12.73
C TYR A 247 -3.94 14.37 11.75
N LYS A 248 -4.71 13.63 10.95
CA LYS A 248 -5.63 14.22 9.96
C LYS A 248 -6.74 15.04 10.59
N ALA A 249 -7.23 14.64 11.76
CA ALA A 249 -8.29 15.35 12.48
C ALA A 249 -7.80 16.62 13.19
N THR A 250 -6.53 16.69 13.59
CA THR A 250 -6.02 17.73 14.50
C THR A 250 -4.94 18.62 13.89
N GLY A 251 -4.21 18.15 12.88
CA GLY A 251 -3.00 18.78 12.36
C GLY A 251 -1.78 18.67 13.29
N ASP A 252 -1.90 18.00 14.44
CA ASP A 252 -0.80 17.87 15.39
C ASP A 252 0.23 16.84 14.89
N GLN A 253 1.41 17.36 14.54
CA GLN A 253 2.51 16.60 13.95
C GLN A 253 3.03 15.48 14.85
N SER A 254 2.80 15.54 16.17
CA SER A 254 3.25 14.49 17.10
C SER A 254 2.64 13.12 16.75
N TYR A 255 1.36 13.07 16.38
CA TYR A 255 0.69 11.84 15.96
C TYR A 255 1.33 11.23 14.71
N LEU A 256 1.65 12.04 13.69
CA LEU A 256 2.31 11.56 12.49
C LEU A 256 3.73 11.05 12.79
N ASN A 257 4.45 11.70 13.71
CA ASN A 257 5.76 11.25 14.15
C ASN A 257 5.69 9.88 14.84
N ASP A 258 4.67 9.63 15.67
CA ASP A 258 4.45 8.34 16.32
C ASP A 258 4.04 7.24 15.33
N ALA A 259 3.24 7.57 14.31
CA ALA A 259 2.95 6.67 13.20
C ALA A 259 4.24 6.29 12.43
N VAL A 260 5.08 7.27 12.10
CA VAL A 260 6.36 7.06 11.40
C VAL A 260 7.31 6.21 12.23
N LYS A 261 7.44 6.48 13.53
CA LYS A 261 8.31 5.69 14.42
C LYS A 261 7.91 4.21 14.42
N THR A 262 6.61 3.94 14.53
CA THR A 262 6.06 2.58 14.53
C THR A 262 6.22 1.89 13.17
N ALA A 263 6.01 2.63 12.07
CA ALA A 263 6.23 2.14 10.73
C ALA A 263 7.72 1.81 10.47
N ASP A 264 8.63 2.62 11.00
CA ASP A 264 10.08 2.38 10.94
C ASP A 264 10.49 1.15 11.74
N TYR A 265 9.89 0.91 12.91
CA TYR A 265 10.05 -0.37 13.60
C TYR A 265 9.67 -1.56 12.70
N ALA A 266 8.50 -1.49 12.05
CA ALA A 266 8.03 -2.58 11.20
C ALA A 266 8.96 -2.80 9.99
N VAL A 267 9.37 -1.74 9.29
CA VAL A 267 10.27 -1.82 8.14
C VAL A 267 11.66 -2.35 8.54
N ASN A 268 12.19 -1.89 9.68
CA ASN A 268 13.56 -2.22 10.07
C ASN A 268 13.68 -3.60 10.73
N THR A 269 12.64 -4.08 11.41
CA THR A 269 12.73 -5.29 12.24
C THR A 269 11.81 -6.42 11.79
N ARG A 270 10.79 -6.12 10.98
CA ARG A 270 9.74 -7.08 10.58
C ARG A 270 9.63 -7.27 9.07
N LEU A 271 10.54 -6.70 8.28
CA LEU A 271 10.65 -6.93 6.83
C LEU A 271 11.81 -7.87 6.54
N ALA A 272 11.57 -9.19 6.59
CA ALA A 272 12.60 -10.19 6.32
C ALA A 272 12.57 -10.59 4.83
N ASN A 273 13.70 -10.49 4.14
CA ASN A 273 13.83 -10.83 2.72
C ASN A 273 12.77 -10.13 1.82
N GLY A 274 12.40 -8.90 2.19
CA GLY A 274 11.40 -8.11 1.47
C GLY A 274 9.95 -8.47 1.78
N VAL A 275 9.66 -9.35 2.75
CA VAL A 275 8.31 -9.75 3.13
C VAL A 275 8.05 -9.43 4.60
N PHE A 276 6.93 -8.76 4.87
CA PHE A 276 6.54 -8.41 6.23
C PHE A 276 6.12 -9.63 7.06
N TRP A 277 6.55 -9.66 8.33
CA TRP A 277 6.07 -10.56 9.38
C TRP A 277 6.12 -12.05 9.00
N THR A 278 7.21 -12.50 8.38
CA THR A 278 7.39 -13.91 7.97
C THR A 278 7.40 -14.89 9.16
N ASN A 279 7.55 -14.39 10.38
CA ASN A 279 7.45 -15.17 11.63
C ASN A 279 6.00 -15.36 12.10
N GLU A 280 5.03 -14.60 11.59
CA GLU A 280 3.60 -14.78 11.87
C GLU A 280 3.02 -15.83 10.91
N THR A 281 3.26 -17.10 11.24
CA THR A 281 2.90 -18.26 10.41
C THR A 281 1.61 -18.97 10.86
N GLY A 282 0.93 -18.46 11.88
CA GLY A 282 -0.29 -19.05 12.44
C GLY A 282 -1.52 -18.91 11.55
N ALA A 283 -2.41 -19.91 11.63
CA ALA A 283 -3.79 -19.86 11.13
C ALA A 283 -4.73 -19.30 12.24
N GLY A 284 -6.03 -19.54 12.16
CA GLY A 284 -6.99 -18.97 13.11
C GLY A 284 -6.96 -17.43 13.07
N ASP A 285 -7.08 -16.80 14.24
CA ASP A 285 -7.07 -15.34 14.35
C ASP A 285 -5.78 -14.71 13.79
N GLY A 286 -4.63 -15.35 14.03
CA GLY A 286 -3.32 -14.90 13.55
C GLY A 286 -3.22 -14.80 12.03
N GLY A 287 -4.10 -15.50 11.29
CA GLY A 287 -4.18 -15.41 9.84
C GLY A 287 -4.54 -14.00 9.33
N LEU A 288 -5.29 -13.21 10.10
CA LEU A 288 -5.75 -11.87 9.71
C LEU A 288 -4.77 -10.75 10.05
N PHE A 289 -3.82 -11.00 10.94
CA PHE A 289 -3.06 -9.91 11.56
C PHE A 289 -2.28 -9.08 10.53
N LYS A 290 -1.61 -9.76 9.59
CA LYS A 290 -0.84 -9.10 8.53
C LYS A 290 -1.71 -8.28 7.59
N GLY A 291 -2.91 -8.74 7.28
CA GLY A 291 -3.89 -8.00 6.46
C GLY A 291 -4.25 -6.65 7.08
N ILE A 292 -4.54 -6.65 8.38
CA ILE A 292 -4.85 -5.44 9.14
C ILE A 292 -3.65 -4.48 9.15
N PHE A 293 -2.45 -5.00 9.38
CA PHE A 293 -1.21 -4.22 9.31
C PHE A 293 -1.06 -3.52 7.96
N VAL A 294 -1.14 -4.26 6.85
CA VAL A 294 -0.88 -3.71 5.52
C VAL A 294 -1.91 -2.66 5.11
N ARG A 295 -3.18 -2.78 5.56
CA ARG A 295 -4.20 -1.75 5.33
C ARG A 295 -3.74 -0.38 5.84
N TYR A 296 -3.40 -0.30 7.13
CA TYR A 296 -3.06 0.98 7.76
C TYR A 296 -1.65 1.45 7.37
N PHE A 297 -0.70 0.52 7.21
CA PHE A 297 0.62 0.86 6.69
C PHE A 297 0.54 1.43 5.25
N ALA A 298 -0.35 0.92 4.39
CA ALA A 298 -0.57 1.48 3.06
C ALA A 298 -1.24 2.85 3.06
N LEU A 299 -2.09 3.15 4.05
CA LEU A 299 -2.61 4.52 4.24
C LEU A 299 -1.47 5.48 4.59
N LEU A 300 -0.61 5.11 5.55
CA LEU A 300 0.56 5.92 5.92
C LEU A 300 1.55 6.05 4.75
N ALA A 301 1.86 4.97 4.03
CA ALA A 301 2.79 4.98 2.91
C ALA A 301 2.42 5.98 1.80
N ARG A 302 1.12 6.31 1.69
CA ARG A 302 0.57 7.25 0.71
C ARG A 302 0.30 8.65 1.28
N GLU A 303 0.52 8.86 2.58
CA GLU A 303 0.27 10.15 3.22
C GLU A 303 1.09 11.24 2.55
N GLY A 304 0.40 12.27 2.04
CA GLY A 304 1.00 13.36 1.26
C GLY A 304 2.00 14.20 2.05
N ASN A 305 1.81 14.28 3.37
CA ASN A 305 2.64 15.07 4.27
C ASN A 305 3.91 14.36 4.75
N LEU A 306 4.16 13.12 4.32
CA LEU A 306 5.43 12.46 4.55
C LEU A 306 6.52 12.91 3.57
N PRO A 307 7.80 12.96 3.98
CA PRO A 307 8.91 13.15 3.07
C PRO A 307 8.88 12.13 1.91
N ALA A 308 9.20 12.57 0.70
CA ALA A 308 9.13 11.72 -0.49
C ALA A 308 9.97 10.43 -0.37
N THR A 309 11.15 10.52 0.25
CA THR A 309 12.04 9.37 0.52
C THR A 309 11.43 8.37 1.51
N THR A 310 10.74 8.86 2.54
CA THR A 310 10.00 8.03 3.51
C THR A 310 8.85 7.30 2.82
N ARG A 311 8.05 8.00 2.00
CA ARG A 311 6.97 7.37 1.21
C ARG A 311 7.52 6.30 0.28
N GLU A 312 8.58 6.61 -0.46
CA GLU A 312 9.22 5.65 -1.36
C GLU A 312 9.70 4.39 -0.62
N ARG A 313 10.33 4.55 0.55
CA ARG A 313 10.74 3.43 1.41
C ARG A 313 9.55 2.54 1.79
N TYR A 314 8.44 3.13 2.23
CA TYR A 314 7.25 2.39 2.65
C TYR A 314 6.52 1.73 1.48
N VAL A 315 6.35 2.44 0.37
CA VAL A 315 5.78 1.89 -0.87
C VAL A 315 6.61 0.72 -1.37
N ASN A 316 7.94 0.82 -1.34
CA ASN A 316 8.82 -0.27 -1.75
C ASN A 316 8.70 -1.50 -0.82
N ALA A 317 8.56 -1.31 0.49
CA ALA A 317 8.37 -2.40 1.45
C ALA A 317 7.03 -3.15 1.25
N LEU A 318 5.96 -2.41 0.92
CA LEU A 318 4.67 -3.00 0.55
C LEU A 318 4.74 -3.74 -0.79
N ALA A 319 5.32 -3.09 -1.81
CA ALA A 319 5.48 -3.69 -3.13
C ALA A 319 6.35 -4.95 -3.07
N SER A 320 7.39 -4.97 -2.25
CA SER A 320 8.23 -6.17 -2.08
C SER A 320 7.47 -7.30 -1.38
N SER A 321 6.65 -6.98 -0.37
CA SER A 321 5.82 -7.98 0.31
C SER A 321 4.74 -8.55 -0.61
N ALA A 322 4.10 -7.70 -1.41
CA ALA A 322 3.14 -8.10 -2.43
C ALA A 322 3.79 -8.99 -3.49
N ALA A 323 5.00 -8.66 -3.94
CA ALA A 323 5.76 -9.52 -4.85
C ALA A 323 6.06 -10.89 -4.23
N GLY A 324 6.46 -10.93 -2.95
CA GLY A 324 6.66 -12.18 -2.20
C GLY A 324 5.41 -13.06 -2.18
N LEU A 325 4.28 -12.50 -1.74
CA LEU A 325 3.01 -13.20 -1.72
C LEU A 325 2.58 -13.68 -3.11
N LYS A 326 2.61 -12.80 -4.12
CA LYS A 326 2.21 -13.14 -5.49
C LYS A 326 3.04 -14.28 -6.08
N ASN A 327 4.35 -14.29 -5.84
CA ASN A 327 5.26 -15.24 -6.46
C ASN A 327 5.37 -16.56 -5.69
N GLN A 328 5.15 -16.53 -4.36
CA GLN A 328 5.42 -17.67 -3.48
C GLN A 328 4.24 -18.01 -2.58
N GLY A 329 3.61 -17.02 -1.96
CA GLY A 329 2.54 -17.20 -0.97
C GLY A 329 1.14 -17.54 -1.51
N ILE A 330 0.93 -17.49 -2.83
CA ILE A 330 -0.33 -17.84 -3.50
C ILE A 330 -0.15 -19.13 -4.29
N ASN A 331 -1.09 -20.07 -4.15
CA ASN A 331 -1.19 -21.21 -5.06
C ASN A 331 -2.03 -20.80 -6.29
N THR A 332 -1.40 -20.68 -7.45
CA THR A 332 -2.05 -20.20 -8.69
C THR A 332 -3.12 -21.14 -9.26
N THR A 333 -3.28 -22.35 -8.73
CA THR A 333 -4.31 -23.30 -9.20
C THR A 333 -5.63 -23.13 -8.48
N ASN A 334 -5.59 -22.93 -7.15
CA ASN A 334 -6.79 -22.82 -6.31
C ASN A 334 -6.92 -21.44 -5.64
N MET A 335 -5.97 -20.53 -5.89
CA MET A 335 -5.90 -19.18 -5.35
C MET A 335 -5.96 -19.10 -3.82
N LEU A 336 -5.49 -20.15 -3.12
CA LEU A 336 -5.30 -20.15 -1.67
C LEU A 336 -4.04 -19.36 -1.29
N VAL A 337 -4.08 -18.79 -0.09
CA VAL A 337 -2.99 -18.01 0.52
C VAL A 337 -2.35 -18.78 1.69
N ASN A 338 -1.03 -18.73 1.80
CA ASN A 338 -0.29 -19.25 2.95
C ASN A 338 -0.12 -18.16 4.02
N PRO A 339 -0.22 -18.46 5.33
CA PRO A 339 0.09 -17.47 6.36
C PRO A 339 1.55 -17.00 6.30
N ASN A 340 2.49 -17.83 5.85
CA ASN A 340 3.83 -17.42 5.46
C ASN A 340 3.87 -17.05 3.97
N TRP A 341 3.90 -15.75 3.67
CA TRP A 341 3.92 -15.23 2.30
C TRP A 341 5.17 -15.57 1.48
N THR A 342 6.17 -16.24 2.08
CA THR A 342 7.37 -16.77 1.38
C THR A 342 7.26 -18.26 1.04
N THR A 343 6.10 -18.88 1.26
CA THR A 343 5.93 -20.33 1.06
C THR A 343 4.61 -20.63 0.38
N ARG A 344 4.62 -21.59 -0.57
CA ARG A 344 3.41 -21.98 -1.30
C ARG A 344 2.40 -22.64 -0.36
N PRO A 345 1.09 -22.29 -0.43
CA PRO A 345 0.09 -22.92 0.41
C PRO A 345 -0.20 -24.35 -0.06
N GLY A 346 -0.65 -25.17 0.90
CA GLY A 346 -1.20 -26.49 0.62
C GLY A 346 -2.60 -26.40 0.02
N THR A 347 -3.47 -27.31 0.43
CA THR A 347 -4.87 -27.40 -0.05
C THR A 347 -5.89 -26.84 0.95
N THR A 348 -5.45 -26.45 2.14
CA THR A 348 -6.30 -25.95 3.23
C THR A 348 -5.75 -24.63 3.76
N THR A 349 -6.64 -23.67 3.95
CA THR A 349 -6.38 -22.31 4.44
C THR A 349 -7.61 -21.82 5.20
N ASP A 350 -7.39 -21.16 6.35
CA ASP A 350 -8.47 -20.46 7.06
C ASP A 350 -8.84 -19.17 6.33
N HIS A 351 -10.11 -18.77 6.40
CA HIS A 351 -10.60 -17.56 5.75
C HIS A 351 -9.83 -16.31 6.19
N SER A 352 -9.48 -16.22 7.48
CA SER A 352 -8.65 -15.13 8.01
C SER A 352 -7.32 -14.98 7.25
N THR A 353 -6.66 -16.10 6.95
CA THR A 353 -5.42 -16.14 6.17
C THR A 353 -5.65 -15.71 4.73
N GLN A 354 -6.73 -16.21 4.11
CA GLN A 354 -7.11 -15.81 2.74
C GLN A 354 -7.32 -14.31 2.65
N GLN A 355 -8.03 -13.73 3.62
CA GLN A 355 -8.33 -12.31 3.68
C GLN A 355 -7.07 -11.44 3.79
N SER A 356 -6.08 -11.84 4.57
CA SER A 356 -4.80 -11.12 4.62
C SER A 356 -4.13 -11.01 3.26
N GLY A 357 -4.24 -12.05 2.41
CA GLY A 357 -3.72 -12.00 1.05
C GLY A 357 -4.53 -11.08 0.14
N VAL A 358 -5.87 -11.10 0.25
CA VAL A 358 -6.75 -10.14 -0.44
C VAL A 358 -6.36 -8.71 -0.08
N MET A 359 -6.26 -8.40 1.21
CA MET A 359 -5.92 -7.06 1.71
C MET A 359 -4.56 -6.58 1.20
N LEU A 360 -3.54 -7.44 1.18
CA LEU A 360 -2.22 -7.06 0.64
C LEU A 360 -2.29 -6.75 -0.87
N MET A 361 -2.98 -7.57 -1.66
CA MET A 361 -3.07 -7.36 -3.11
C MET A 361 -3.91 -6.14 -3.46
N GLU A 362 -4.99 -5.89 -2.72
CA GLU A 362 -5.78 -4.67 -2.85
C GLU A 362 -4.95 -3.43 -2.47
N ALA A 363 -4.21 -3.47 -1.34
CA ALA A 363 -3.31 -2.39 -0.96
C ALA A 363 -2.24 -2.14 -2.04
N ALA A 364 -1.60 -3.19 -2.55
CA ALA A 364 -0.57 -3.12 -3.57
C ALA A 364 -1.10 -2.53 -4.89
N ALA A 365 -2.33 -2.87 -5.28
CA ALA A 365 -2.99 -2.36 -6.49
C ALA A 365 -3.28 -0.85 -6.45
N THR A 366 -3.09 -0.19 -5.30
CA THR A 366 -3.33 1.24 -5.12
C THR A 366 -2.05 2.07 -4.95
N LEU A 367 -0.86 1.44 -4.94
CA LEU A 367 0.42 2.12 -4.66
C LEU A 367 0.84 3.13 -5.72
N ASP A 368 0.30 3.01 -6.94
CA ASP A 368 0.56 3.92 -8.07
C ASP A 368 -0.67 4.74 -8.47
N GLN A 369 -1.70 4.79 -7.62
CA GLN A 369 -2.87 5.64 -7.84
C GLN A 369 -2.65 7.05 -7.31
N SER A 370 -3.23 8.02 -8.01
CA SER A 370 -3.42 9.38 -7.51
C SER A 370 -4.73 9.45 -6.73
N PHE A 371 -4.71 10.05 -5.54
CA PHE A 371 -5.92 10.20 -4.72
C PHE A 371 -6.43 11.63 -4.75
N PHE A 372 -7.74 11.80 -4.89
CA PHE A 372 -8.42 13.10 -4.91
C PHE A 372 -9.41 13.17 -3.76
N TYR A 373 -9.47 14.32 -3.10
CA TYR A 373 -10.19 14.51 -1.84
C TYR A 373 -11.10 15.72 -1.92
N LYS A 374 -12.31 15.54 -1.37
CA LYS A 374 -13.28 16.62 -1.15
C LYS A 374 -12.78 17.65 -0.16
N ASP A 375 -12.09 17.20 0.87
CA ASP A 375 -11.60 18.08 1.92
C ASP A 375 -10.16 18.52 1.65
N VAL A 376 -9.78 19.66 2.23
CA VAL A 376 -8.38 20.06 2.39
C VAL A 376 -7.64 19.07 3.30
N ASN A 377 -6.30 19.13 3.31
CA ASN A 377 -5.45 18.34 4.20
C ASN A 377 -5.67 16.81 4.11
N TYR A 378 -6.13 16.32 2.96
CA TYR A 378 -6.44 14.89 2.76
C TYR A 378 -7.40 14.35 3.80
N GLY A 379 -8.38 15.18 4.18
CA GLY A 379 -9.38 14.90 5.19
C GLY A 379 -10.01 13.53 4.96
N ARG A 380 -11.20 13.44 4.36
CA ARG A 380 -11.95 12.16 4.30
C ARG A 380 -11.28 11.16 3.38
N ALA A 381 -11.83 9.95 3.29
CA ALA A 381 -11.33 8.96 2.36
C ALA A 381 -11.33 9.53 0.93
N GLY A 382 -10.14 9.60 0.32
CA GLY A 382 -10.00 10.05 -1.06
C GLY A 382 -10.36 8.95 -2.06
N ILE A 383 -10.65 9.36 -3.29
CA ILE A 383 -10.89 8.45 -4.41
C ILE A 383 -9.60 8.28 -5.21
N GLY A 384 -9.14 7.03 -5.32
CA GLY A 384 -7.96 6.65 -6.08
C GLY A 384 -8.26 6.46 -7.58
N LEU A 385 -7.48 7.12 -8.44
CA LEU A 385 -7.53 6.97 -9.89
C LEU A 385 -6.16 6.54 -10.41
N VAL A 386 -6.15 5.62 -11.37
CA VAL A 386 -4.94 5.24 -12.12
C VAL A 386 -4.64 6.27 -13.21
N ALA A 387 -3.44 6.21 -13.80
CA ALA A 387 -3.13 7.02 -14.97
C ALA A 387 -4.16 6.82 -16.10
N GLY A 388 -4.60 7.93 -16.71
CA GLY A 388 -5.69 7.93 -17.67
C GLY A 388 -6.35 9.30 -17.80
N SER A 389 -7.35 9.37 -18.67
CA SER A 389 -8.14 10.57 -18.93
C SER A 389 -9.56 10.35 -18.40
N TYR A 390 -10.06 11.29 -17.59
CA TYR A 390 -11.34 11.19 -16.90
C TYR A 390 -12.21 12.40 -17.22
N ARG A 391 -13.33 12.15 -17.89
CA ARG A 391 -14.42 13.12 -18.07
C ARG A 391 -15.24 13.21 -16.78
N LEU A 392 -16.13 14.20 -16.71
CA LEU A 392 -17.01 14.39 -15.57
C LEU A 392 -17.81 13.12 -15.25
N SER A 393 -18.35 12.45 -16.27
CA SER A 393 -19.08 11.19 -16.09
C SER A 393 -18.22 10.09 -15.45
N ASP A 394 -16.93 10.02 -15.79
CA ASP A 394 -16.00 9.03 -15.24
C ASP A 394 -15.68 9.34 -13.77
N LEU A 395 -15.48 10.63 -13.45
CA LEU A 395 -15.25 11.11 -12.09
C LEU A 395 -16.47 10.81 -11.20
N MET A 396 -17.67 11.16 -11.67
CA MET A 396 -18.92 10.90 -10.93
C MET A 396 -19.15 9.39 -10.72
N ALA A 397 -18.89 8.54 -11.72
CA ALA A 397 -18.97 7.09 -11.57
C ALA A 397 -17.98 6.54 -10.51
N ARG A 398 -16.83 7.20 -10.35
CA ARG A 398 -15.83 6.90 -9.32
C ARG A 398 -16.13 7.54 -7.96
N GLY A 399 -17.14 8.41 -7.87
CA GLY A 399 -17.56 9.07 -6.64
C GLY A 399 -16.91 10.42 -6.37
N ILE A 400 -16.33 11.05 -7.39
CA ILE A 400 -15.85 12.44 -7.34
C ILE A 400 -16.92 13.31 -8.00
N ALA A 401 -17.57 14.17 -7.22
CA ALA A 401 -18.57 15.10 -7.75
C ALA A 401 -17.93 16.22 -8.59
N ASN A 402 -18.74 16.88 -9.42
CA ASN A 402 -18.29 18.07 -10.13
C ASN A 402 -17.84 19.13 -9.13
N ASP A 403 -16.74 19.82 -9.43
CA ASP A 403 -16.29 20.95 -8.62
C ASP A 403 -16.10 20.57 -7.15
N ASP A 404 -15.53 19.38 -6.89
CA ASP A 404 -15.46 18.83 -5.52
C ASP A 404 -14.05 18.41 -5.10
N ILE A 405 -12.99 18.79 -5.83
CA ILE A 405 -11.61 18.45 -5.46
C ILE A 405 -10.95 19.62 -4.74
N SER A 406 -10.61 19.43 -3.46
CA SER A 406 -9.92 20.42 -2.63
C SER A 406 -8.46 20.06 -2.34
N SER A 407 -8.10 18.77 -2.33
CA SER A 407 -6.73 18.31 -2.15
C SER A 407 -6.46 17.01 -2.93
N PHE A 408 -5.20 16.67 -3.16
CA PHE A 408 -4.83 15.49 -3.93
C PHE A 408 -3.40 14.99 -3.63
N THR A 409 -3.18 13.68 -3.74
CA THR A 409 -1.85 13.07 -3.68
C THR A 409 -1.45 12.43 -5.00
N LEU A 410 -0.17 12.53 -5.33
CA LEU A 410 0.43 11.99 -6.54
C LEU A 410 1.59 11.06 -6.17
N PRO A 411 1.68 9.87 -6.78
CA PRO A 411 2.88 9.05 -6.70
C PRO A 411 4.09 9.75 -7.34
N ALA A 412 5.30 9.29 -7.01
CA ALA A 412 6.54 9.95 -7.43
C ALA A 412 6.66 10.07 -8.97
N GLY A 413 6.67 11.32 -9.44
CA GLY A 413 6.81 11.70 -10.84
C GLY A 413 5.57 11.49 -11.70
N TYR A 414 4.40 11.26 -11.10
CA TYR A 414 3.12 11.43 -11.78
C TYR A 414 2.81 12.92 -11.95
N THR A 415 2.07 13.25 -12.99
CA THR A 415 1.46 14.58 -13.16
C THR A 415 -0.05 14.45 -13.32
N VAL A 416 -0.78 15.48 -12.91
CA VAL A 416 -2.20 15.64 -13.20
C VAL A 416 -2.44 16.98 -13.87
N THR A 417 -3.24 16.98 -14.93
CA THR A 417 -3.78 18.19 -15.55
C THR A 417 -5.25 18.30 -15.19
N PHE A 418 -5.61 19.36 -14.49
CA PHE A 418 -7.00 19.68 -14.17
C PHE A 418 -7.58 20.62 -15.22
N TYR A 419 -8.87 20.44 -15.54
CA TYR A 419 -9.61 21.25 -16.49
C TYR A 419 -10.87 21.81 -15.83
N GLU A 420 -11.14 23.08 -16.10
CA GLU A 420 -12.31 23.81 -15.57
C GLU A 420 -13.64 23.25 -16.08
N HIS A 421 -13.65 22.73 -17.30
CA HIS A 421 -14.85 22.18 -17.93
C HIS A 421 -14.67 20.72 -18.30
N ASP A 422 -15.79 20.04 -18.56
CA ASP A 422 -15.79 18.65 -19.01
C ASP A 422 -15.09 18.52 -20.38
N ASN A 423 -14.72 17.28 -20.73
CA ASN A 423 -14.08 16.92 -21.99
C ASN A 423 -12.75 17.66 -22.24
N PHE A 424 -12.02 17.97 -21.17
CA PHE A 424 -10.68 18.59 -21.21
C PHE A 424 -10.68 19.98 -21.85
N THR A 425 -11.73 20.77 -21.57
CA THR A 425 -11.91 22.13 -22.09
C THR A 425 -11.86 23.19 -20.97
N GLY A 426 -11.89 24.48 -21.34
CA GLY A 426 -11.77 25.59 -20.40
C GLY A 426 -10.32 25.87 -19.96
N ALA A 427 -10.17 26.63 -18.87
CA ALA A 427 -8.85 26.82 -18.27
C ALA A 427 -8.28 25.47 -17.80
N ASN A 428 -6.94 25.34 -17.76
CA ASN A 428 -6.27 24.15 -17.23
C ASN A 428 -5.05 24.49 -16.38
N THR A 429 -4.70 23.59 -15.46
CA THR A 429 -3.46 23.69 -14.66
C THR A 429 -2.80 22.32 -14.54
N VAL A 430 -1.46 22.29 -14.54
CA VAL A 430 -0.67 21.07 -14.39
C VAL A 430 -0.03 21.04 -13.00
N ARG A 431 -0.18 19.91 -12.30
CA ARG A 431 0.41 19.65 -10.98
C ARG A 431 1.32 18.43 -11.05
N ASN A 432 2.49 18.52 -10.42
CA ASN A 432 3.54 17.49 -10.42
C ASN A 432 3.93 16.99 -9.02
N SER A 433 3.23 17.47 -8.00
CA SER A 433 3.40 17.10 -6.60
C SER A 433 2.04 17.03 -5.90
N SER A 434 1.99 16.33 -4.76
CA SER A 434 0.79 16.29 -3.91
C SER A 434 0.52 17.68 -3.33
N SER A 435 -0.74 18.03 -3.09
CA SER A 435 -1.10 19.28 -2.42
C SER A 435 -2.24 19.09 -1.43
N MET A 436 -2.04 19.60 -0.21
CA MET A 436 -3.06 19.68 0.83
C MET A 436 -4.17 20.69 0.53
N TRP A 437 -3.93 21.58 -0.45
CA TRP A 437 -4.87 22.57 -0.92
C TRP A 437 -4.65 22.83 -2.42
N ILE A 438 -5.68 22.66 -3.24
CA ILE A 438 -5.56 22.82 -4.71
C ILE A 438 -5.34 24.28 -5.13
N GLY A 439 -5.62 25.23 -4.24
CA GLY A 439 -5.50 26.67 -4.44
C GLY A 439 -6.86 27.34 -4.59
N THR A 440 -6.95 28.62 -4.18
CA THR A 440 -8.19 29.43 -4.28
C THR A 440 -8.73 29.49 -5.70
N ASP A 441 -7.83 29.51 -6.69
CA ASP A 441 -8.18 29.63 -8.10
C ASP A 441 -8.71 28.33 -8.70
N TRP A 442 -8.60 27.19 -8.00
CA TRP A 442 -8.94 25.88 -8.55
C TRP A 442 -9.87 25.05 -7.66
N ASN A 443 -10.06 25.47 -6.41
CA ASN A 443 -11.05 24.85 -5.54
C ASN A 443 -12.43 24.98 -6.15
N ASP A 444 -13.20 23.90 -6.13
CA ASP A 444 -14.55 23.84 -6.67
C ASP A 444 -14.65 24.27 -8.15
N ARG A 445 -13.66 23.89 -8.97
CA ARG A 445 -13.66 24.17 -10.43
C ARG A 445 -13.31 22.98 -11.32
N VAL A 446 -12.91 21.85 -10.75
CA VAL A 446 -12.42 20.72 -11.56
C VAL A 446 -13.59 19.89 -12.08
N SER A 447 -13.79 19.91 -13.41
CA SER A 447 -14.81 19.10 -14.11
C SER A 447 -14.23 17.91 -14.88
N SER A 448 -12.97 17.96 -15.32
CA SER A 448 -12.27 16.82 -15.93
C SER A 448 -10.76 16.85 -15.65
N LEU A 449 -10.10 15.69 -15.74
CA LEU A 449 -8.67 15.58 -15.44
C LEU A 449 -7.94 14.51 -16.26
N ILE A 450 -6.64 14.71 -16.46
CA ILE A 450 -5.73 13.74 -17.08
C ILE A 450 -4.59 13.44 -16.13
N ILE A 451 -4.41 12.17 -15.77
CA ILE A 451 -3.30 11.69 -14.93
C ILE A 451 -2.29 11.01 -15.85
N THR A 452 -1.07 11.52 -15.85
CA THR A 452 0.01 10.97 -16.65
C THR A 452 0.99 10.25 -15.74
N ALA A 453 1.11 8.94 -15.96
CA ALA A 453 2.19 8.17 -15.36
C ALA A 453 3.53 8.64 -15.93
N PRO A 454 4.59 8.61 -15.12
CA PRO A 454 5.90 8.92 -15.62
C PRO A 454 6.37 7.94 -16.71
N PRO A 455 7.34 8.35 -17.55
CA PRO A 455 8.00 7.44 -18.46
C PRO A 455 8.62 6.26 -17.69
N PRO A 456 8.75 5.08 -18.31
CA PRO A 456 9.47 3.95 -17.74
C PRO A 456 10.86 4.35 -17.25
N ALA A 457 11.39 3.70 -16.22
CA ALA A 457 12.68 4.05 -15.60
C ALA A 457 13.82 4.18 -16.62
N ALA A 458 13.84 3.33 -17.66
CA ALA A 458 14.82 3.41 -18.76
C ALA A 458 14.74 4.73 -19.55
N ALA A 459 13.53 5.24 -19.81
CA ALA A 459 13.32 6.52 -20.48
C ALA A 459 13.60 7.72 -19.55
N ARG A 460 13.38 7.59 -18.24
CA ARG A 460 13.74 8.61 -17.23
C ARG A 460 15.25 8.77 -17.09
N VAL A 461 16.01 7.67 -17.15
CA VAL A 461 17.48 7.71 -17.17
C VAL A 461 17.97 8.36 -18.46
N GLN A 462 17.41 7.99 -19.61
CA GLN A 462 17.74 8.61 -20.89
C GLN A 462 17.42 10.12 -20.93
N ALA A 463 16.24 10.54 -20.46
CA ALA A 463 15.83 11.95 -20.44
C ALA A 463 16.65 12.81 -19.46
N LYS A 464 17.10 12.25 -18.33
CA LYS A 464 18.05 12.93 -17.42
C LYS A 464 19.44 13.07 -18.05
N VAL A 465 19.84 12.13 -18.91
CA VAL A 465 21.11 12.15 -19.65
C VAL A 465 21.05 13.16 -20.81
N ASP A 466 19.93 13.24 -21.52
CA ASP A 466 19.74 14.17 -22.65
C ASP A 466 19.64 15.65 -22.21
N GLN A 467 19.36 15.92 -20.93
CA GLN A 467 19.31 17.27 -20.35
C GLN A 467 20.66 17.75 -19.75
N GLN A 468 21.72 16.96 -19.85
CA GLN A 468 23.05 17.30 -19.36
C GLN A 468 23.94 17.74 -20.54
N PRO A 469 24.77 18.81 -20.42
CA PRO A 469 25.56 19.31 -21.54
C PRO A 469 26.44 18.20 -22.11
N ALA A 470 26.44 18.06 -23.43
CA ALA A 470 27.22 17.04 -24.14
C ALA A 470 28.67 17.06 -23.66
N ALA A 471 29.10 15.95 -23.04
CA ALA A 471 30.49 15.77 -22.64
C ALA A 471 31.35 15.67 -23.91
N GLY A 472 32.33 16.55 -24.05
CA GLY A 472 33.33 16.47 -25.10
C GLY A 472 34.09 15.14 -25.03
N ASP A 473 34.16 14.44 -26.16
CA ASP A 473 35.11 13.41 -26.65
C ASP A 473 35.82 12.43 -25.68
N ASN A 474 35.38 12.23 -24.44
CA ASN A 474 35.95 11.24 -23.53
C ASN A 474 35.32 9.85 -23.75
N LYS A 475 35.97 8.98 -24.51
CA LYS A 475 35.49 7.60 -24.77
C LYS A 475 35.71 6.69 -23.54
N LEU A 476 34.62 6.29 -22.88
CA LEU A 476 34.57 5.17 -21.91
C LEU A 476 34.67 3.83 -22.66
N GLN A 477 35.60 2.98 -22.23
CA GLN A 477 35.79 1.62 -22.73
C GLN A 477 35.59 0.61 -21.61
N VAL A 478 34.93 -0.50 -21.93
CA VAL A 478 34.69 -1.63 -21.03
C VAL A 478 35.07 -2.94 -21.69
N PHE A 479 35.82 -3.79 -20.99
CA PHE A 479 36.30 -5.06 -21.54
C PHE A 479 36.58 -6.12 -20.46
N PRO A 480 36.28 -7.40 -20.70
CA PRO A 480 35.52 -7.91 -21.84
C PRO A 480 34.05 -7.49 -21.74
N ASN A 481 33.34 -7.38 -22.86
CA ASN A 481 31.89 -7.22 -22.89
C ASN A 481 31.35 -7.99 -24.11
N PRO A 482 30.71 -9.16 -23.93
CA PRO A 482 30.19 -9.69 -22.67
C PRO A 482 31.26 -10.10 -21.65
N PHE A 483 30.97 -9.94 -20.35
CA PHE A 483 31.84 -10.34 -19.24
C PHE A 483 31.24 -11.52 -18.46
N LYS A 484 32.08 -12.20 -17.69
CA LYS A 484 31.68 -13.27 -16.76
C LYS A 484 31.69 -12.75 -15.33
N ASP A 485 32.89 -12.62 -14.76
CA ASP A 485 33.04 -12.22 -13.35
C ASP A 485 33.72 -10.86 -13.17
N GLN A 486 34.61 -10.48 -14.08
CA GLN A 486 35.41 -9.26 -13.98
C GLN A 486 35.17 -8.36 -15.19
N LEU A 487 35.07 -7.05 -14.95
CA LEU A 487 34.89 -6.05 -15.99
C LEU A 487 35.96 -4.95 -15.84
N GLY A 488 36.80 -4.81 -16.84
CA GLY A 488 37.78 -3.73 -16.95
C GLY A 488 37.11 -2.45 -17.40
N ILE A 489 37.42 -1.35 -16.70
CA ILE A 489 36.85 -0.03 -16.99
C ILE A 489 37.99 0.94 -17.29
N SER A 490 38.02 1.50 -18.50
CA SER A 490 39.03 2.48 -18.91
C SER A 490 38.36 3.75 -19.43
N VAL A 491 38.83 4.90 -18.95
CA VAL A 491 38.41 6.22 -19.40
C VAL A 491 39.62 6.97 -19.94
N ALA A 492 39.54 7.48 -21.17
CA ALA A 492 40.63 8.29 -21.75
C ALA A 492 40.95 9.53 -20.89
N ASP A 493 42.22 9.94 -20.85
CA ASP A 493 42.73 11.13 -20.15
C ASP A 493 42.41 11.25 -18.65
N SER A 494 42.28 10.11 -17.96
CA SER A 494 41.99 10.01 -16.51
C SER A 494 43.13 9.40 -15.69
N LYS A 495 44.38 9.46 -16.19
CA LYS A 495 45.55 8.92 -15.49
C LYS A 495 45.68 9.56 -14.09
N GLY A 496 45.62 8.71 -13.05
CA GLY A 496 45.76 9.10 -11.64
C GLY A 496 44.48 9.61 -10.95
N GLN A 497 43.33 9.62 -11.63
CA GLN A 497 42.04 10.00 -11.01
C GLN A 497 41.29 8.79 -10.47
N GLN A 498 40.65 8.97 -9.31
CA GLN A 498 39.71 8.01 -8.74
C GLN A 498 38.32 8.21 -9.38
N LEU A 499 37.76 7.14 -9.92
CA LEU A 499 36.49 7.10 -10.62
C LEU A 499 35.40 6.53 -9.70
N GLU A 500 34.25 7.21 -9.61
CA GLU A 500 33.06 6.68 -8.93
C GLU A 500 32.26 5.84 -9.93
N VAL A 501 32.00 4.58 -9.58
CA VAL A 501 31.31 3.61 -10.43
C VAL A 501 30.02 3.15 -9.75
N HIS A 502 28.92 3.26 -10.49
CA HIS A 502 27.64 2.66 -10.14
C HIS A 502 27.22 1.65 -11.20
N VAL A 503 26.58 0.57 -10.75
CA VAL A 503 26.08 -0.50 -11.61
C VAL A 503 24.60 -0.66 -11.36
N TYR A 504 23.80 -0.52 -12.41
CA TYR A 504 22.35 -0.66 -12.36
C TYR A 504 21.91 -1.88 -13.15
N ASP A 505 20.87 -2.58 -12.69
CA ASP A 505 20.21 -3.60 -13.49
C ASP A 505 19.37 -2.97 -14.63
N ALA A 506 18.79 -3.81 -15.47
CA ALA A 506 17.90 -3.38 -16.55
C ALA A 506 16.64 -2.60 -16.07
N ASN A 507 16.32 -2.65 -14.77
CA ASN A 507 15.22 -1.91 -14.15
C ASN A 507 15.68 -0.58 -13.52
N GLY A 508 16.98 -0.24 -13.62
CA GLY A 508 17.55 0.98 -13.04
C GLY A 508 17.80 0.91 -11.53
N ARG A 509 17.67 -0.27 -10.91
CA ARG A 509 18.02 -0.46 -9.50
C ARG A 509 19.53 -0.51 -9.37
N ASN A 510 20.09 0.25 -8.43
CA ASN A 510 21.50 0.12 -8.09
C ASN A 510 21.73 -1.28 -7.47
N VAL A 511 22.52 -2.11 -8.15
CA VAL A 511 22.77 -3.50 -7.74
C VAL A 511 24.04 -3.66 -6.92
N LEU A 512 24.86 -2.61 -6.81
CA LEU A 512 26.09 -2.63 -6.03
C LEU A 512 26.28 -1.34 -5.21
N PRO A 513 26.88 -1.43 -4.01
CA PRO A 513 27.38 -0.24 -3.32
C PRO A 513 28.36 0.53 -4.20
N LEU A 514 28.44 1.85 -4.02
CA LEU A 514 29.37 2.72 -4.74
C LEU A 514 30.79 2.16 -4.72
N LYS A 515 31.41 2.06 -5.90
CA LYS A 515 32.78 1.60 -6.06
C LYS A 515 33.67 2.75 -6.49
N HIS A 516 34.86 2.81 -5.90
CA HIS A 516 35.92 3.73 -6.30
C HIS A 516 37.05 2.93 -6.93
N ILE A 517 37.39 3.24 -8.17
CA ILE A 517 38.44 2.54 -8.93
C ILE A 517 39.37 3.52 -9.62
N HIS A 518 40.53 3.04 -10.08
CA HIS A 518 41.35 3.79 -11.04
C HIS A 518 41.07 3.32 -12.47
N SER A 519 41.29 4.21 -13.45
CA SER A 519 41.16 3.84 -14.88
C SER A 519 42.10 2.69 -15.23
N GLY A 520 41.55 1.65 -15.88
CA GLY A 520 42.24 0.40 -16.21
C GLY A 520 42.12 -0.70 -15.15
N GLN A 521 41.52 -0.41 -13.99
CA GLN A 521 41.28 -1.40 -12.95
C GLN A 521 40.11 -2.33 -13.31
N GLN A 522 40.23 -3.60 -12.92
CA GLN A 522 39.16 -4.59 -13.02
C GLN A 522 38.18 -4.44 -11.85
N LEU A 523 36.89 -4.52 -12.15
CA LEU A 523 35.81 -4.52 -11.18
C LEU A 523 35.24 -5.94 -11.06
N ASP A 524 35.22 -6.47 -9.82
CA ASP A 524 34.58 -7.75 -9.51
C ASP A 524 33.06 -7.60 -9.47
N LEU A 525 32.41 -8.33 -10.38
CA LEU A 525 30.97 -8.39 -10.60
C LEU A 525 30.47 -9.85 -10.56
N SER A 526 31.22 -10.76 -9.94
CA SER A 526 30.91 -12.20 -9.85
C SER A 526 29.54 -12.48 -9.23
N LEU A 527 29.11 -11.69 -8.25
CA LEU A 527 27.82 -11.87 -7.54
C LEU A 527 26.58 -11.44 -8.34
N LEU A 528 26.76 -10.76 -9.48
CA LEU A 528 25.63 -10.38 -10.32
C LEU A 528 25.10 -11.61 -11.09
N PRO A 529 23.77 -11.82 -11.23
CA PRO A 529 23.24 -12.85 -12.11
C PRO A 529 23.53 -12.54 -13.60
N PRO A 530 23.44 -13.51 -14.53
CA PRO A 530 23.48 -13.24 -15.96
C PRO A 530 22.41 -12.22 -16.35
N GLY A 531 22.76 -11.24 -17.17
CA GLY A 531 21.84 -10.14 -17.47
C GLY A 531 22.51 -8.90 -18.05
N VAL A 532 21.66 -7.93 -18.37
CA VAL A 532 22.08 -6.62 -18.90
C VAL A 532 22.19 -5.62 -17.75
N TYR A 533 23.30 -4.90 -17.72
CA TYR A 533 23.57 -3.86 -16.73
C TYR A 533 23.92 -2.53 -17.40
N ILE A 534 23.65 -1.44 -16.70
CA ILE A 534 24.07 -0.09 -17.05
C ILE A 534 25.18 0.30 -16.08
N LEU A 535 26.34 0.62 -16.63
CA LEU A 535 27.50 1.11 -15.89
C LEU A 535 27.56 2.63 -16.04
N THR A 536 27.60 3.37 -14.93
CA THR A 536 27.89 4.81 -14.94
C THR A 536 29.20 5.07 -14.22
N VAL A 537 30.07 5.85 -14.86
CA VAL A 537 31.37 6.25 -14.34
C VAL A 537 31.40 7.77 -14.24
N LYS A 538 31.46 8.29 -13.03
CA LYS A 538 31.61 9.73 -12.81
C LYS A 538 33.09 10.10 -12.81
N THR A 539 33.40 11.14 -13.57
CA THR A 539 34.72 11.73 -13.73
C THR A 539 34.66 13.19 -13.29
N GLY A 540 35.82 13.83 -13.09
CA GLY A 540 35.87 15.28 -12.84
C GLY A 540 35.29 16.14 -13.97
N LYS A 541 35.05 15.55 -15.16
CA LYS A 541 34.52 16.24 -16.36
C LYS A 541 33.08 15.86 -16.71
N GLY A 542 32.42 15.00 -15.91
CA GLY A 542 31.05 14.55 -16.16
C GLY A 542 30.86 13.04 -15.96
N VAL A 543 29.67 12.55 -16.29
CA VAL A 543 29.30 11.14 -16.13
C VAL A 543 29.31 10.46 -17.50
N LEU A 544 30.03 9.34 -17.60
CA LEU A 544 30.06 8.48 -18.78
C LEU A 544 29.25 7.23 -18.51
N THR A 545 28.47 6.77 -19.50
CA THR A 545 27.59 5.60 -19.35
C THR A 545 27.80 4.59 -20.45
N THR A 546 27.76 3.30 -20.12
CA THR A 546 27.78 2.23 -21.12
C THR A 546 26.97 1.01 -20.66
N LYS A 547 26.55 0.20 -21.63
CA LYS A 547 25.80 -1.04 -21.41
C LYS A 547 26.76 -2.22 -21.38
N VAL A 548 26.63 -3.09 -20.38
CA VAL A 548 27.44 -4.30 -20.25
C VAL A 548 26.57 -5.54 -20.09
N LEU A 549 27.01 -6.64 -20.68
CA LEU A 549 26.29 -7.91 -20.70
C LEU A 549 27.06 -8.94 -19.90
N LYS A 550 26.42 -9.48 -18.84
CA LYS A 550 26.91 -10.65 -18.12
C LYS A 550 26.30 -11.92 -18.70
N HIS A 551 27.14 -12.92 -18.96
CA HIS A 551 26.74 -14.23 -19.49
C HIS A 551 27.18 -15.37 -18.58
#